data_AF-X1LAU4-F1
#
_entry.id   AF-X1LAU4-F1
#
_cell.length_a   1.000
_cell.length_b   1.000
_cell.length_c   1.000
_cell.angle_alpha   90.00
_cell.angle_beta   90.00
_cell.angle_gamma   90.00
#
_symmetry.space_group_name_H-M   'P 1'
#
loop_
_entity.id
_entity.type
_entity.pdbx_description
1 polymer ?
#
loop_
_entity_poly.entity_id
_entity_poly.type
_entity_poly.pdbx_seq_one_letter_code
_entity_poly.pdbx_strand_id
1 'polypeptide(L)' 'HSDLVKQDVLILTGRKDLLIPFKMHNLQVKALHNAKSVTARVFTEEEHGQNHCQIGNIGLALDVMMKWITEKS' A
#
# COMPACT_ATOMS: atom_id res chain seq x y z
N HIS A 1 -2.71 17.27 -4.42
CA HIS A 1 -1.36 17.72 -4.03
C HIS A 1 -0.74 16.70 -3.07
N SER A 2 -0.06 15.67 -3.62
CA SER A 2 0.66 14.66 -2.81
C SER A 2 1.88 15.26 -2.08
N ASP A 3 2.39 16.36 -2.61
CA ASP A 3 3.43 17.22 -2.06
C ASP A 3 3.06 17.86 -0.71
N LEU A 4 1.78 17.94 -0.36
CA LEU A 4 1.35 18.49 0.94
C LEU A 4 1.30 17.44 2.06
N VAL A 5 1.46 16.16 1.76
CA VAL A 5 1.45 15.09 2.76
C VAL A 5 2.79 15.11 3.51
N LYS A 6 2.73 15.16 4.85
CA LYS A 6 3.91 15.24 5.74
C LYS A 6 3.97 14.10 6.77
N GLN A 7 2.96 13.25 6.82
CA GLN A 7 2.82 12.14 7.76
C GLN A 7 3.60 10.90 7.32
N ASP A 8 3.68 9.90 8.19
CA ASP A 8 4.02 8.53 7.80
C ASP A 8 2.87 7.95 6.95
N VAL A 9 3.18 7.29 5.83
CA VAL A 9 2.18 6.76 4.89
C VAL A 9 2.44 5.28 4.61
N LEU A 10 1.38 4.47 4.62
CA LEU A 10 1.38 3.09 4.14
C LEU A 10 0.64 3.01 2.79
N ILE A 11 1.31 2.45 1.77
CA ILE A 11 0.70 2.09 0.48
C ILE A 11 0.58 0.58 0.40
N LEU A 12 -0.65 0.10 0.21
CA LEU A 12 -0.95 -1.30 -0.11
C LEU A 12 -1.31 -1.40 -1.59
N THR A 13 -0.79 -2.41 -2.28
CA THR A 13 -1.05 -2.60 -3.70
C THR A 13 -1.22 -4.07 -4.04
N GLY A 14 -2.28 -4.43 -4.75
CA GLY A 14 -2.42 -5.73 -5.37
C GLY A 14 -1.60 -5.86 -6.65
N ARG A 15 -0.77 -6.91 -6.79
CA ARG A 15 0.09 -7.11 -7.98
C ARG A 15 -0.70 -7.34 -9.27
N LYS A 16 -1.93 -7.84 -9.17
CA LYS A 16 -2.85 -8.09 -10.29
C LYS A 16 -4.17 -7.32 -10.12
N ASP A 17 -4.10 -6.14 -9.52
CA ASP A 17 -5.25 -5.24 -9.46
C ASP A 17 -5.68 -4.86 -10.89
N LEU A 18 -6.89 -5.29 -11.26
CA LEU A 18 -7.47 -5.03 -12.58
C LEU A 18 -8.09 -3.64 -12.70
N LEU A 19 -8.38 -2.99 -11.57
CA LEU A 19 -8.92 -1.64 -11.53
C LEU A 19 -7.82 -0.59 -11.59
N ILE A 20 -6.74 -0.79 -10.82
CA ILE A 20 -5.61 0.16 -10.72
C ILE A 20 -4.34 -0.48 -11.30
N PRO A 21 -3.80 0.03 -12.42
CA PRO A 21 -2.60 -0.54 -13.04
C PRO A 21 -1.40 -0.54 -12.10
N PHE A 22 -0.65 -1.65 -12.04
CA PHE A 22 0.50 -1.79 -11.12
C PHE A 22 1.57 -0.69 -11.24
N LYS A 23 1.74 -0.09 -12.44
CA LYS A 23 2.64 1.07 -12.62
C LYS A 23 2.33 2.24 -11.68
N MET A 24 1.08 2.36 -11.24
CA MET A 24 0.64 3.41 -10.31
C MET A 24 1.33 3.30 -8.96
N HIS A 25 1.75 2.09 -8.54
CA HIS A 25 2.50 1.89 -7.30
C HIS A 25 3.73 2.80 -7.23
N ASN A 26 4.60 2.69 -8.24
CA ASN A 26 5.82 3.49 -8.30
C ASN A 26 5.53 4.98 -8.47
N LEU A 27 4.47 5.35 -9.19
CA LEU A 27 4.09 6.74 -9.39
C LEU A 27 3.59 7.38 -8.08
N GLN A 28 2.75 6.66 -7.32
CA GLN A 28 2.22 7.14 -6.04
C GLN A 28 3.31 7.25 -4.96
N VAL A 29 4.17 6.24 -4.84
CA VAL A 29 5.31 6.29 -3.91
C VAL A 29 6.22 7.49 -4.21
N LYS A 30 6.54 7.73 -5.50
CA LYS A 30 7.34 8.90 -5.91
C LYS A 30 6.63 10.24 -5.68
N ALA A 31 5.31 10.29 -5.84
CA ALA A 31 4.55 11.52 -5.64
C ALA A 31 4.57 11.99 -4.18
N LEU A 32 4.69 11.07 -3.22
CA LEU A 32 4.76 11.33 -1.77
C LEU A 32 6.16 11.74 -1.28
N HIS A 33 6.92 12.47 -2.09
CA HIS A 33 8.30 12.89 -1.79
C HIS A 33 8.45 13.76 -0.52
N ASN A 34 7.35 14.35 -0.04
CA ASN A 34 7.32 15.20 1.15
C ASN A 34 6.81 14.48 2.41
N ALA A 35 6.35 13.22 2.30
CA ALA A 35 5.91 12.44 3.44
C ALA A 35 7.09 12.14 4.38
N LYS A 36 6.83 12.06 5.69
CA LYS A 36 7.88 11.76 6.69
C LYS A 36 8.52 10.40 6.45
N SER A 37 7.72 9.40 6.12
CA SER A 37 8.18 8.13 5.56
C SER A 37 7.09 7.48 4.73
N VAL A 38 7.47 6.65 3.76
CA VAL A 38 6.55 5.86 2.95
C VAL A 38 6.91 4.39 3.11
N THR A 39 6.01 3.60 3.68
CA THR A 39 6.07 2.14 3.67
C THR A 39 5.21 1.64 2.52
N ALA A 40 5.77 0.79 1.66
CA ALA A 40 5.08 0.24 0.50
C ALA A 40 5.02 -1.29 0.59
N ARG A 41 3.84 -1.87 0.36
CA ARG A 41 3.62 -3.32 0.37
C ARG A 41 2.83 -3.75 -0.86
N VAL A 42 3.42 -4.67 -1.63
CA VAL A 42 2.78 -5.27 -2.81
C VAL A 42 2.34 -6.69 -2.48
N PHE A 43 1.04 -6.96 -2.52
CA PHE A 43 0.45 -8.29 -2.31
C PHE A 43 0.46 -9.11 -3.59
N THR A 44 0.81 -10.38 -3.48
CA THR A 44 0.93 -11.29 -4.64
C THR A 44 -0.13 -12.39 -4.63
N GLU A 45 -0.15 -13.20 -5.68
CA GLU A 45 -1.06 -14.34 -5.80
C GLU A 45 -0.76 -15.45 -4.78
N GLU A 46 0.52 -15.63 -4.43
CA GLU A 46 0.95 -16.58 -3.41
C GLU A 46 0.33 -16.27 -2.04
N GLU A 47 -0.01 -15.00 -1.83
CA GLU A 47 -0.63 -14.49 -0.61
C GLU A 47 -2.15 -14.34 -0.75
N HIS A 48 -2.72 -14.67 -1.91
CA HIS A 48 -4.13 -14.46 -2.26
C HIS A 48 -4.63 -13.01 -2.07
N GLY A 49 -3.72 -12.03 -2.07
CA GLY A 49 -4.03 -10.61 -1.83
C GLY A 49 -3.83 -9.71 -3.06
N GLN A 50 -3.57 -10.28 -4.24
CA GLN A 50 -3.18 -9.56 -5.45
C GLN A 50 -4.27 -8.70 -6.08
N ASN A 51 -5.55 -8.93 -5.76
CA ASN A 51 -6.66 -8.25 -6.39
C ASN A 51 -6.89 -6.86 -5.80
N HIS A 52 -7.80 -6.09 -6.42
CA HIS A 52 -8.21 -4.79 -5.89
C HIS A 52 -8.65 -4.89 -4.43
N CYS A 53 -8.22 -3.93 -3.60
CA CYS A 53 -8.48 -3.91 -2.15
C CYS A 53 -8.04 -5.19 -1.41
N GLN A 54 -7.09 -5.95 -1.96
CA GLN A 54 -6.64 -7.22 -1.40
C GLN A 54 -7.78 -8.25 -1.21
N ILE A 55 -8.83 -8.16 -2.04
CA ILE A 55 -9.92 -9.14 -2.04
C ILE A 55 -9.35 -10.54 -2.37
N GLY A 56 -9.59 -11.48 -1.46
CA GLY A 56 -8.98 -12.82 -1.47
C GLY A 56 -8.20 -13.10 -0.18
N ASN A 57 -7.61 -12.06 0.44
CA ASN A 57 -6.94 -12.18 1.74
C ASN A 57 -6.98 -10.86 2.52
N ILE A 58 -8.19 -10.42 2.88
CA ILE A 58 -8.41 -9.20 3.66
C ILE A 58 -7.78 -9.31 5.06
N GLY A 59 -7.78 -10.51 5.64
CA GLY A 59 -7.15 -10.78 6.94
C GLY A 59 -5.68 -10.36 6.96
N LEU A 60 -4.88 -10.85 6.00
CA LEU A 60 -3.48 -10.45 5.85
C LEU A 60 -3.32 -8.93 5.65
N ALA A 61 -4.21 -8.31 4.87
CA ALA A 61 -4.17 -6.86 4.67
C ALA A 61 -4.40 -6.09 5.98
N LEU A 62 -5.36 -6.53 6.80
CA LEU A 62 -5.63 -5.94 8.11
C LEU A 62 -4.46 -6.15 9.08
N ASP A 63 -3.85 -7.33 9.09
CA ASP A 63 -2.68 -7.62 9.92
C ASP A 63 -1.50 -6.70 9.56
N VAL A 64 -1.26 -6.49 8.27
CA VAL A 64 -0.24 -5.53 7.79
C VAL A 64 -0.55 -4.11 8.27
N MET A 65 -1.80 -3.65 8.16
CA MET A 65 -2.21 -2.33 8.64
C MET A 65 -2.03 -2.18 10.15
N MET A 66 -2.49 -3.16 10.94
CA MET A 66 -2.40 -3.13 12.40
C MET A 66 -0.97 -3.14 12.90
N LYS A 67 -0.12 -3.99 12.28
CA LYS A 67 1.31 -4.02 12.59
C LYS A 67 1.97 -2.68 12.29
N TRP A 68 1.70 -2.11 11.12
CA TRP A 68 2.28 -0.83 10.73
C TRP A 68 1.84 0.32 11.65
N ILE A 69 0.55 0.38 12.02
CA ILE A 69 0.05 1.38 12.97
C ILE A 69 0.78 1.25 14.31
N THR A 70 0.94 0.02 14.82
CA THR A 70 1.67 -0.23 16.08
C THR A 70 3.13 0.21 16.00
N GLU A 71 3.80 -0.03 14.87
CA GLU A 71 5.21 0.38 14.66
C GLU A 71 5.40 1.89 14.50
N LYS A 72 4.36 2.62 14.06
CA LYS A 72 4.41 4.06 13.75
C LYS A 72 3.72 4.96 14.79
N SER A 73 3.04 4.36 15.77
CA SER A 73 2.39 5.06 16.88
C SER A 73 3.41 5.71 17.83
#